data_AF-A0A316M6W9-F1
#
_entry.id   AF-A0A316M6W9-F1
#
_cell.length_a   1.000
_cell.length_b   1.000
_cell.length_c   1.000
_cell.angle_alpha   90.00
_cell.angle_beta   90.00
_cell.angle_gamma   90.00
#
_symmetry.space_group_name_H-M   'P 1'
#
loop_
_entity.id
_entity.type
_entity.pdbx_description
1 polymer ?
#
loop_
_entity_poly.entity_id
_entity_poly.type
_entity_poly.pdbx_seq_one_letter_code
_entity_poly.pdbx_strand_id
1 'polypeptide(L)' 'MEKNKDYNQTEYNKTWQEKNRERARYLRNRSTARSFIKKQATKEDIEELKQLIKDREFILKKK' A
#
# COMPACT_ATOMS: atom_id res chain seq x y z
N MET A 1 46.19 6.62 -9.05
CA MET A 1 45.09 5.78 -8.52
C MET A 1 44.05 6.71 -7.94
N GLU A 2 43.09 7.10 -8.77
CA GLU A 2 42.04 8.05 -8.40
C GLU A 2 40.98 7.27 -7.63
N LYS A 3 40.81 7.58 -6.35
CA LYS A 3 39.81 6.93 -5.49
C LYS A 3 38.43 7.32 -6.02
N ASN A 4 37.76 6.37 -6.69
CA ASN A 4 36.34 6.47 -7.00
C ASN A 4 35.59 6.79 -5.71
N LYS A 5 35.06 8.02 -5.63
CA LYS A 5 34.14 8.44 -4.58
C LYS A 5 32.89 7.59 -4.75
N ASP A 6 32.82 6.51 -3.98
CA ASP A 6 31.64 5.67 -3.85
C ASP A 6 30.56 6.54 -3.18
N TYR A 7 29.83 7.30 -3.98
CA TYR A 7 28.67 8.03 -3.51
C TYR A 7 27.75 6.98 -2.92
N ASN A 8 27.52 7.08 -1.62
CA ASN A 8 26.75 6.15 -0.81
C ASN A 8 25.34 5.98 -1.40
N GLN A 9 25.21 5.15 -2.43
CA GLN A 9 23.97 4.91 -3.18
C GLN A 9 22.86 4.45 -2.23
N THR A 10 23.27 3.84 -1.12
CA THR A 10 22.44 3.46 0.01
C THR A 10 21.63 4.62 0.59
N GLU A 11 22.22 5.80 0.80
CA GLU A 11 21.54 6.94 1.42
C GLU A 11 20.55 7.62 0.45
N TYR A 12 20.91 7.68 -0.84
CA TYR A 12 20.02 8.18 -1.89
C TYR A 12 18.85 7.21 -2.17
N ASN A 13 19.12 5.90 -2.13
CA ASN A 13 18.08 4.88 -2.23
C ASN A 13 17.17 4.87 -1.00
N LYS A 14 17.69 5.08 0.21
CA LYS A 14 16.88 5.19 1.44
C LYS A 14 15.91 6.37 1.36
N THR A 15 16.39 7.55 0.98
CA THR A 15 15.53 8.74 0.85
C THR A 15 14.49 8.60 -0.26
N TRP A 16 14.83 7.95 -1.37
CA TRP A 16 13.84 7.62 -2.41
C TRP A 16 12.82 6.58 -1.94
N GLN A 17 13.28 5.54 -1.23
CA GLN A 17 12.39 4.52 -0.64
C GLN A 17 11.48 5.12 0.43
N GLU A 18 11.95 6.06 1.24
CA GLU A 18 11.13 6.75 2.23
C GLU A 18 10.07 7.63 1.57
N LYS A 19 10.45 8.41 0.54
CA LYS A 19 9.50 9.20 -0.26
C LYS A 19 8.45 8.32 -0.97
N ASN A 20 8.79 7.07 -1.29
CA ASN A 20 7.87 6.11 -1.92
C ASN A 20 7.25 5.11 -0.94
N ARG A 21 7.56 5.21 0.35
CA ARG A 21 7.15 4.21 1.36
C ARG A 21 5.65 4.14 1.50
N GLU A 22 4.98 5.28 1.45
CA GLU A 22 3.52 5.36 1.52
C GLU A 22 2.86 4.74 0.29
N ARG A 23 3.38 5.03 -0.92
CA ARG A 23 2.90 4.45 -2.17
C ARG A 23 3.11 2.93 -2.21
N ALA A 24 4.28 2.47 -1.77
CA ALA A 24 4.59 1.04 -1.67
C ALA A 24 3.68 0.34 -0.66
N ARG A 25 3.44 0.96 0.51
CA ARG A 25 2.51 0.46 1.53
C ARG A 25 1.09 0.38 0.99
N TYR A 26 0.64 1.41 0.27
CA TYR A 26 -0.66 1.42 -0.40
C TYR A 26 -0.81 0.24 -1.38
N LEU A 27 0.17 0.03 -2.26
CA LEU A 27 0.16 -1.06 -3.23
C LEU A 27 0.16 -2.43 -2.57
N ARG A 28 0.99 -2.63 -1.53
CA ARG A 28 1.02 -3.88 -0.74
C ARG A 28 -0.34 -4.15 -0.12
N ASN A 29 -0.90 -3.18 0.60
CA ASN A 29 -2.20 -3.33 1.26
C ASN A 29 -3.30 -3.64 0.25
N ARG A 30 -3.31 -2.96 -0.90
CA ARG A 30 -4.28 -3.21 -1.98
C ARG A 30 -4.21 -4.64 -2.52
N SER A 31 -3.01 -5.13 -2.76
CA SER A 31 -2.79 -6.51 -3.25
C SER A 31 -3.20 -7.54 -2.21
N THR A 32 -2.84 -7.33 -0.94
CA THR A 32 -3.24 -8.21 0.17
C THR A 32 -4.75 -8.26 0.33
N ALA A 33 -5.43 -7.11 0.37
CA ALA A 33 -6.89 -7.04 0.48
C ALA A 33 -7.59 -7.77 -0.67
N ARG A 34 -7.09 -7.59 -1.90
CA ARG A 34 -7.62 -8.31 -3.08
C ARG A 34 -7.47 -9.82 -2.94
N SER A 35 -6.31 -10.29 -2.47
CA SER A 35 -6.08 -11.73 -2.27
C SER A 35 -6.96 -12.30 -1.17
N PHE A 36 -7.15 -11.56 -0.06
CA PHE A 36 -8.01 -11.95 1.05
C PHE A 36 -9.45 -12.16 0.57
N ILE A 37 -10.04 -11.14 -0.07
CA ILE A 37 -11.41 -11.19 -0.62
C ILE A 37 -11.59 -12.36 -1.61
N LYS A 38 -10.58 -12.62 -2.44
CA LYS A 38 -10.69 -13.65 -3.49
C LYS A 38 -10.53 -15.08 -2.97
N LYS A 39 -9.70 -15.31 -1.95
CA LYS A 39 -9.22 -16.65 -1.60
C LYS A 39 -9.47 -17.08 -0.16
N GLN A 40 -9.66 -16.14 0.76
CA GLN A 40 -9.66 -16.42 2.21
C GLN A 40 -10.94 -15.97 2.91
N ALA A 41 -11.55 -14.87 2.46
CA ALA A 41 -12.71 -14.29 3.11
C ALA A 41 -13.90 -15.26 3.14
N THR A 42 -14.52 -15.38 4.30
CA THR A 42 -15.77 -16.10 4.50
C THR A 42 -16.97 -15.27 4.04
N LYS A 43 -18.17 -15.88 4.02
CA LYS A 43 -19.39 -15.16 3.65
C LYS A 43 -19.69 -13.98 4.57
N GLU A 44 -19.42 -14.14 5.87
CA GLU A 44 -19.60 -13.10 6.88
C GLU A 44 -18.61 -11.95 6.66
N ASP A 45 -17.33 -12.26 6.43
CA ASP A 45 -16.32 -11.24 6.10
C ASP A 45 -16.71 -10.42 4.86
N ILE A 46 -17.21 -11.08 3.82
CA ILE A 46 -17.64 -10.39 2.60
C ILE A 46 -18.80 -9.43 2.87
N GLU A 47 -19.75 -9.81 3.73
CA GLU A 47 -20.89 -8.95 4.04
C GLU A 47 -20.46 -7.74 4.90
N GLU A 48 -19.58 -7.95 5.88
CA GLU A 48 -18.99 -6.85 6.65
C GLU A 48 -18.21 -5.89 5.73
N LEU A 49 -17.36 -6.43 4.84
CA LEU A 49 -16.55 -5.63 3.92
C LEU A 49 -17.41 -4.79 2.96
N LYS A 50 -18.57 -5.31 2.50
CA LYS A 50 -19.51 -4.51 1.69
C LYS A 50 -20.03 -3.30 2.47
N GLN A 51 -20.39 -3.49 3.74
CA GLN A 51 -20.88 -2.40 4.58
C GLN A 51 -19.80 -1.34 4.79
N LEU A 52 -18.57 -1.76 5.09
CA LEU A 52 -17.42 -0.87 5.22
C LEU A 52 -17.14 -0.09 3.92
N ILE A 53 -17.24 -0.74 2.75
CA ILE A 53 -17.07 -0.09 1.45
C ILE A 53 -18.16 0.96 1.23
N LYS A 54 -19.42 0.62 1.53
CA LYS A 54 -20.56 1.54 1.38
C LYS A 54 -20.37 2.81 2.22
N ASP A 55 -19.98 2.66 3.48
CA ASP A 55 -19.74 3.80 4.38
C ASP A 55 -18.57 4.65 3.87
N ARG A 56 -17.52 4.00 3.35
CA ARG A 56 -16.38 4.71 2.76
C ARG A 56 -16.77 5.49 1.50
N GLU A 57 -17.55 4.90 0.61
CA GLU A 57 -18.07 5.56 -0.59
C GLU A 57 -18.94 6.76 -0.24
N PHE A 58 -19.78 6.65 0.79
CA PHE A 58 -20.60 7.78 1.26
C PHE A 58 -19.74 8.96 1.69
N ILE A 59 -18.69 8.71 2.49
CA ILE A 59 -17.74 9.74 2.93
C ILE A 59 -17.01 10.36 1.73
N LEU A 60 -16.64 9.57 0.73
CA LEU A 60 -15.93 10.05 -0.46
C LEU A 60 -16.82 10.84 -1.42
N LYS A 61 -18.10 10.49 -1.55
CA LYS A 61 -19.07 11.23 -2.39
C LYS A 61 -19.47 12.57 -1.79
N LYS A 62 -19.41 12.71 -0.46
CA LYS A 62 -19.74 13.95 0.27
C LYS A 62 -18.61 14.98 0.25
N LYS A 63 -17.43 14.60 -0.25
CA LYS A 63 -16.21 15.41 -0.26
C LYS A 63 -15.94 15.97 -1.65
#